data_AF-A0A0D7KI28-F1
#
_entry.id   AF-A0A0D7KI28-F1
#
_cell.length_a   1.000
_cell.length_b   1.000
_cell.length_c   1.000
_cell.angle_alpha   90.00
_cell.angle_beta   90.00
_cell.angle_gamma   90.00
#
_symmetry.space_group_name_H-M   'P 1'
#
loop_
_entity.id
_entity.type
_entity.pdbx_description
1 polymer ?
#
loop_
_entity_poly.entity_id
_entity_poly.type
_entity_poly.pdbx_seq_one_letter_code
_entity_poly.pdbx_strand_id
1 'polypeptide(L)'
;MMFLMLAISLGLLFFIHYLSKQMIQNEVTLPSTKKSFIIKLLQFVRFAPFIALLVLLVLVLTTLHTKAGIRLSHAWFAAQFWAYYTFLYCIYMITKKKLFLLSMIISLFIAIYNTPLFRFENLFTGYNVVVADIFGTLMFINLWMAISRVLVQIKNK
;
A
#
# COMPACT_ATOMS: atom_id res chain seq x y z
N MET A 1 6.61 3.94 18.65
CA MET A 1 5.59 3.94 17.59
C MET A 1 6.23 4.03 16.20
N MET A 2 7.01 5.08 15.87
CA MET A 2 7.63 5.18 14.54
C MET A 2 8.54 4.00 14.17
N PHE A 3 9.46 3.59 15.04
CA PHE A 3 10.32 2.42 14.78
C PHE A 3 9.54 1.13 14.55
N LEU A 4 8.41 0.96 15.24
CA LEU A 4 7.53 -0.19 15.06
C LEU A 4 6.81 -0.13 13.70
N MET A 5 6.35 1.05 13.27
CA MET A 5 5.80 1.24 11.93
C MET A 5 6.84 0.98 10.85
N LEU A 6 8.06 1.48 11.01
CA LEU A 6 9.17 1.23 10.08
C LEU A 6 9.51 -0.26 10.00
N ALA A 7 9.60 -0.94 11.14
CA ALA A 7 9.82 -2.38 11.18
C ALA A 7 8.71 -3.16 10.46
N ILE A 8 7.44 -2.75 10.62
CA ILE A 8 6.33 -3.35 9.90
C ILE A 8 6.36 -3.03 8.40
N SER A 9 6.70 -1.80 8.01
CA SER A 9 6.90 -1.42 6.60
C SER A 9 7.99 -2.28 5.96
N LEU A 10 9.11 -2.49 6.65
CA LEU A 10 10.17 -3.41 6.23
C LEU A 10 9.67 -4.84 6.09
N GLY A 11 8.95 -5.34 7.10
CA GLY A 11 8.35 -6.68 7.07
C GLY A 11 7.39 -6.86 5.90
N LEU A 12 6.53 -5.87 5.63
CA LEU A 12 5.59 -5.88 4.51
C LEU A 12 6.30 -5.78 3.16
N LEU A 13 7.38 -5.00 3.05
CA LEU A 13 8.22 -4.94 1.85
C LEU A 13 8.79 -6.32 1.50
N PHE A 14 9.44 -6.97 2.45
CA PHE A 14 10.01 -8.31 2.26
C PHE A 14 8.92 -9.33 1.97
N PHE A 15 7.81 -9.25 2.69
CA PHE A 15 6.67 -10.15 2.51
C PHE A 15 6.08 -10.02 1.10
N ILE A 16 5.69 -8.83 0.64
CA ILE A 16 5.14 -8.63 -0.71
C ILE A 16 6.12 -9.08 -1.79
N HIS A 17 7.41 -8.80 -1.62
CA HIS A 17 8.43 -9.24 -2.57
C HIS A 17 8.47 -10.78 -2.66
N TYR A 18 8.50 -11.46 -1.51
CA TYR A 18 8.44 -12.92 -1.43
C TYR A 18 7.16 -13.47 -2.04
N LEU A 19 6.01 -12.83 -1.78
CA LEU A 19 4.71 -13.26 -2.31
C LEU A 19 4.62 -13.14 -3.82
N SER A 20 5.10 -12.03 -4.38
CA SER A 20 5.17 -11.85 -5.83
C SER A 20 5.95 -12.98 -6.49
N LYS A 21 6.99 -13.50 -5.82
CA LYS A 21 7.79 -14.65 -6.29
C LYS A 21 7.08 -15.99 -6.07
N GLN A 22 6.39 -16.18 -4.96
CA GLN A 22 5.71 -17.45 -4.64
C GLN A 22 4.44 -17.67 -5.48
N MET A 23 3.74 -16.60 -5.87
CA MET A 23 2.60 -16.69 -6.79
C MET A 23 3.00 -17.19 -8.18
N ILE A 24 4.26 -17.03 -8.59
CA ILE A 24 4.79 -17.56 -9.86
C ILE A 24 4.74 -19.09 -9.89
N GLN A 25 4.92 -19.73 -8.73
CA GLN A 25 5.10 -21.19 -8.64
C GLN A 25 3.79 -21.95 -8.42
N ASN A 26 2.74 -21.31 -7.89
CA ASN A 26 1.47 -21.97 -7.62
C ASN A 26 0.46 -21.64 -8.72
N GLU A 27 -0.22 -22.66 -9.25
CA GLU A 27 -1.24 -22.46 -10.27
C GLU A 27 -2.37 -21.56 -9.76
N VAL A 28 -2.67 -20.55 -10.57
CA VAL A 28 -3.66 -19.52 -10.29
C VAL A 28 -5.04 -20.09 -10.62
N THR A 29 -5.75 -20.57 -9.61
CA THR A 29 -7.13 -21.05 -9.76
C THR A 29 -8.10 -19.86 -9.68
N LEU A 30 -8.07 -18.99 -10.69
CA LEU A 30 -8.97 -17.84 -10.73
C LEU A 30 -10.26 -18.18 -11.48
N PRO A 31 -11.45 -18.12 -10.85
CA PRO A 31 -12.70 -18.23 -11.58
C PRO A 31 -12.85 -17.08 -12.57
N SER A 32 -13.15 -17.40 -13.83
CA SER A 32 -13.14 -16.47 -14.98
C SER A 32 -14.01 -15.23 -14.77
N THR A 33 -15.13 -15.36 -14.07
CA THR A 33 -16.08 -14.27 -13.76
C THR A 33 -15.49 -13.17 -12.88
N LYS A 34 -14.51 -13.47 -12.02
CA LYS A 34 -13.88 -12.47 -11.12
C LYS A 34 -12.55 -11.93 -11.64
N LYS A 35 -12.02 -12.50 -12.73
CA LYS A 35 -10.73 -12.13 -13.33
C LYS A 35 -10.69 -10.67 -13.76
N SER A 36 -11.70 -10.21 -14.50
CA SER A 36 -11.78 -8.83 -14.99
C SER A 36 -11.83 -7.80 -13.87
N PHE A 37 -12.61 -8.05 -12.81
CA PHE A 37 -12.72 -7.18 -11.66
C PHE A 37 -11.37 -7.03 -10.93
N ILE A 38 -10.68 -8.15 -10.66
CA ILE A 38 -9.40 -8.14 -9.95
C ILE A 38 -8.32 -7.42 -10.75
N ILE A 39 -8.27 -7.60 -12.07
CA ILE A 39 -7.33 -6.88 -12.96
C ILE A 39 -7.55 -5.37 -12.87
N LYS A 40 -8.81 -4.92 -13.02
CA LYS A 40 -9.16 -3.49 -12.93
C LYS A 40 -8.82 -2.92 -11.56
N LEU A 41 -9.10 -3.66 -10.48
CA LEU A 41 -8.78 -3.24 -9.12
C LEU A 41 -7.27 -3.12 -8.89
N LEU A 42 -6.47 -4.10 -9.34
CA LEU A 42 -5.01 -4.05 -9.26
C LEU A 42 -4.43 -2.88 -10.05
N GLN A 43 -4.96 -2.61 -11.25
CA GLN A 43 -4.57 -1.44 -12.05
C GLN A 43 -4.92 -0.13 -11.34
N PHE A 44 -6.08 -0.02 -10.71
CA PHE A 44 -6.47 1.16 -9.94
C PHE A 44 -5.55 1.37 -8.73
N VAL A 45 -5.34 0.31 -7.92
CA VAL A 45 -4.51 0.35 -6.70
C VAL A 45 -3.07 0.79 -7.00
N ARG A 46 -2.55 0.41 -8.17
CA ARG A 46 -1.22 0.83 -8.62
C ARG A 46 -1.07 2.35 -8.70
N PHE A 47 -2.11 3.09 -9.09
CA PHE A 47 -2.10 4.55 -9.22
C PHE A 47 -2.74 5.28 -8.02
N ALA A 48 -3.50 4.58 -7.18
CA ALA A 48 -4.24 5.18 -6.07
C ALA A 48 -3.37 6.04 -5.12
N PRO A 49 -2.13 5.65 -4.74
CA PRO A 49 -1.29 6.51 -3.90
C PRO A 49 -0.96 7.87 -4.50
N PHE A 50 -0.75 7.95 -5.83
CA PHE A 50 -0.54 9.22 -6.52
C PHE A 50 -1.79 10.08 -6.53
N ILE A 51 -2.95 9.47 -6.77
CA ILE A 51 -4.24 10.18 -6.76
C ILE A 51 -4.50 10.76 -5.36
N ALA A 52 -4.29 9.96 -4.32
CA ALA A 52 -4.45 10.40 -2.93
C ALA A 52 -3.52 11.57 -2.59
N LEU A 53 -2.25 11.51 -3.02
CA LEU A 53 -1.29 12.60 -2.83
C LEU A 53 -1.73 13.87 -3.56
N LEU A 54 -2.22 13.76 -4.80
CA LEU A 54 -2.70 14.91 -5.59
C LEU A 54 -3.92 15.57 -4.94
N VAL A 55 -4.90 14.78 -4.50
CA VAL A 55 -6.09 15.30 -3.79
C VAL A 55 -5.68 16.04 -2.51
N LEU A 56 -4.76 15.46 -1.73
CA LEU A 56 -4.28 16.10 -0.51
C LEU A 56 -3.39 17.31 -0.75
N LEU A 57 -2.62 17.33 -1.84
CA LEU A 57 -1.90 18.53 -2.28
C LEU A 57 -2.88 19.68 -2.53
N VAL A 58 -3.94 19.44 -3.30
CA VAL A 58 -4.96 20.46 -3.59
C VAL A 58 -5.62 20.93 -2.31
N LEU A 59 -6.00 20.02 -1.41
CA LEU A 59 -6.62 20.37 -0.13
C LEU A 59 -5.68 21.20 0.76
N VAL A 60 -4.41 20.84 0.82
CA VAL A 60 -3.37 21.56 1.59
C VAL A 60 -3.15 22.96 1.03
N LEU A 61 -3.08 23.10 -0.30
CA LEU A 61 -2.89 24.39 -0.96
C LEU A 61 -4.10 25.33 -0.83
N THR A 62 -5.31 24.79 -0.68
CA THR A 62 -6.55 25.59 -0.70
C THR A 62 -7.15 25.84 0.68
N THR A 63 -6.96 24.93 1.64
CA THR A 63 -7.69 24.96 2.93
C THR A 63 -6.80 24.75 4.16
N LEU A 64 -5.71 24.00 4.03
CA LEU A 64 -4.88 23.55 5.16
C LEU A 64 -3.45 24.09 5.03
N HIS A 65 -3.30 25.41 5.07
CA HIS A 65 -2.03 26.12 4.87
C HIS A 65 -0.97 25.88 5.97
N THR A 66 -1.32 25.21 7.08
CA THR A 66 -0.41 24.94 8.19
C THR A 66 0.21 23.54 8.08
N LYS A 67 1.54 23.46 8.28
CA LYS A 67 2.32 22.20 8.30
C LYS A 67 2.11 21.33 7.03
N ALA A 68 1.99 21.98 5.88
CA ALA A 68 1.74 21.35 4.57
C ALA A 68 2.62 20.13 4.28
N GLY A 69 3.94 20.25 4.49
CA GLY A 69 4.89 19.17 4.23
C GLY A 69 4.63 17.91 5.07
N ILE A 70 4.43 18.07 6.38
CA ILE A 70 4.15 16.95 7.30
C ILE A 70 2.86 16.23 6.90
N ARG A 71 1.84 16.99 6.51
CA ARG A 71 0.54 16.44 6.10
C ARG A 71 0.64 15.68 4.78
N LEU A 72 1.43 16.17 3.84
CA LEU A 72 1.64 15.52 2.55
C LEU A 72 2.49 14.25 2.67
N SER A 73 3.57 14.28 3.44
CA SER A 73 4.39 13.09 3.73
C SER A 73 3.60 12.03 4.50
N HIS A 74 2.78 12.46 5.46
CA HIS A 74 1.85 11.56 6.15
C HIS A 74 0.87 10.89 5.18
N ALA A 75 0.19 11.70 4.36
CA ALA A 75 -0.74 11.23 3.36
C ALA A 75 -0.11 10.19 2.43
N TRP A 76 1.10 10.50 1.96
CA TRP A 76 1.89 9.62 1.11
C TRP A 76 2.16 8.27 1.78
N PHE A 77 2.60 8.29 3.03
CA PHE A 77 2.92 7.09 3.79
C PHE A 77 1.66 6.25 4.11
N ALA A 78 0.58 6.90 4.56
CA ALA A 78 -0.68 6.23 4.88
C ALA A 78 -1.33 5.59 3.64
N ALA A 79 -1.25 6.26 2.48
CA ALA A 79 -1.77 5.74 1.23
C ALA A 79 -1.11 4.40 0.82
N GLN A 80 0.15 4.17 1.19
CA GLN A 80 0.82 2.90 0.92
C GLN A 80 0.18 1.74 1.67
N PHE A 81 -0.20 1.92 2.94
CA PHE A 81 -0.85 0.85 3.72
C PHE A 81 -2.23 0.49 3.18
N TRP A 82 -2.98 1.49 2.69
CA TRP A 82 -4.22 1.25 1.97
C TRP A 82 -3.99 0.47 0.68
N ALA A 83 -2.98 0.83 -0.11
CA ALA A 83 -2.67 0.13 -1.34
C ALA A 83 -2.18 -1.31 -1.09
N TYR A 84 -1.36 -1.53 -0.05
CA TYR A 84 -0.92 -2.86 0.40
C TYR A 84 -2.10 -3.72 0.85
N TYR A 85 -3.03 -3.15 1.64
CA TYR A 85 -4.24 -3.84 2.05
C TYR A 85 -5.05 -4.32 0.84
N THR A 86 -5.33 -3.44 -0.12
CA THR A 86 -6.13 -3.81 -1.29
C THR A 86 -5.41 -4.81 -2.20
N PHE A 87 -4.09 -4.71 -2.32
CA PHE A 87 -3.29 -5.71 -3.03
C PHE A 87 -3.38 -7.08 -2.35
N LEU A 88 -3.13 -7.16 -1.04
CA LEU A 88 -3.23 -8.41 -0.28
C LEU A 88 -4.64 -9.01 -0.36
N TYR A 89 -5.68 -8.18 -0.37
CA TYR A 89 -7.06 -8.61 -0.62
C TYR A 89 -7.22 -9.27 -2.01
N CYS A 90 -6.69 -8.64 -3.06
CA CYS A 90 -6.72 -9.20 -4.41
C CYS A 90 -6.01 -10.56 -4.46
N ILE A 91 -4.82 -10.65 -3.85
CA ILE A 91 -4.03 -11.88 -3.82
C ILE A 91 -4.73 -12.98 -3.01
N TYR A 92 -5.36 -12.63 -1.88
CA TYR A 92 -6.20 -13.56 -1.13
C TYR A 92 -7.38 -14.07 -1.96
N MET A 93 -8.02 -13.20 -2.75
CA MET A 93 -9.11 -13.61 -3.63
C MET A 93 -8.67 -14.59 -4.72
N ILE A 94 -7.42 -14.48 -5.19
CA ILE A 94 -6.81 -15.38 -6.18
C ILE A 94 -6.42 -16.72 -5.57
N THR A 95 -5.77 -16.70 -4.40
CA THR A 95 -5.07 -17.88 -3.85
C THR A 95 -5.80 -18.57 -2.70
N LYS A 96 -6.76 -17.88 -2.06
CA LYS A 96 -7.53 -18.31 -0.88
C LYS A 96 -6.70 -18.75 0.33
N LYS A 97 -5.41 -18.43 0.40
CA LYS A 97 -4.54 -18.79 1.54
C LYS A 97 -4.80 -17.87 2.73
N LYS A 98 -5.05 -18.45 3.91
CA LYS A 98 -5.33 -17.73 5.17
C LYS A 98 -4.21 -16.78 5.60
N LEU A 99 -2.96 -17.07 5.23
CA LEU A 99 -1.82 -16.19 5.51
C LEU A 99 -2.04 -14.76 4.97
N PHE A 100 -2.62 -14.64 3.76
CA PHE A 100 -2.88 -13.34 3.15
C PHE A 100 -3.99 -12.57 3.84
N LEU A 101 -4.98 -13.29 4.38
CA LEU A 101 -6.03 -12.69 5.19
C LEU A 101 -5.44 -12.04 6.45
N LEU A 102 -4.52 -12.74 7.13
CA LEU A 102 -3.88 -12.24 8.34
C LEU A 102 -3.04 -10.98 8.05
N SER A 103 -2.19 -11.02 7.02
CA SER A 103 -1.39 -9.85 6.61
C SER A 103 -2.26 -8.68 6.14
N MET A 104 -3.37 -8.96 5.46
CA MET A 104 -4.34 -7.95 5.04
C MET A 104 -4.95 -7.25 6.27
N ILE A 105 -5.38 -8.01 7.29
CA ILE A 105 -5.95 -7.47 8.52
C ILE A 105 -4.93 -6.57 9.24
N ILE A 106 -3.67 -6.99 9.34
CA ILE A 106 -2.60 -6.17 9.92
C ILE A 106 -2.44 -4.85 9.16
N SER A 107 -2.38 -4.90 7.81
CA SER A 107 -2.27 -3.70 6.98
C SER A 107 -3.45 -2.76 7.17
N LEU A 108 -4.66 -3.31 7.34
CA LEU A 108 -5.88 -2.53 7.57
C LEU A 108 -5.85 -1.78 8.91
N PHE A 109 -5.47 -2.47 10.00
CA PHE A 109 -5.38 -1.83 11.31
C PHE A 109 -4.36 -0.69 11.31
N ILE A 110 -3.24 -0.86 10.62
CA ILE A 110 -2.22 0.20 10.49
C ILE A 110 -2.73 1.35 9.63
N ALA A 111 -3.42 1.07 8.53
CA ALA A 111 -4.02 2.10 7.69
C ALA A 111 -5.04 2.94 8.48
N ILE A 112 -5.94 2.29 9.23
CA ILE A 112 -6.93 2.96 10.09
C ILE A 112 -6.24 3.78 11.18
N TYR A 113 -5.21 3.21 11.83
CA TYR A 113 -4.46 3.90 12.87
C TYR A 113 -3.74 5.15 12.33
N ASN A 114 -3.26 5.10 11.09
CA ASN A 114 -2.52 6.19 10.46
C ASN A 114 -3.42 7.27 9.90
N THR A 115 -4.59 6.91 9.37
CA THR A 115 -5.50 7.85 8.71
C THR A 115 -5.79 9.15 9.51
N PRO A 116 -6.03 9.15 10.85
CA PRO A 116 -6.28 10.39 11.58
C PRO A 116 -5.02 11.28 11.74
N LEU A 117 -5.07 12.47 11.14
CA LEU A 117 -3.98 13.48 11.14
C LEU A 117 -3.50 13.90 12.54
N PHE A 118 -4.42 14.02 13.51
CA PHE A 118 -4.12 14.57 14.84
C PHE A 118 -3.12 13.75 15.65
N ARG A 119 -3.03 12.43 15.40
CA ARG A 119 -2.02 11.56 16.04
C ARG A 119 -0.65 11.66 15.37
N PHE A 120 -0.61 12.08 14.11
CA PHE A 120 0.57 12.07 13.26
C PHE A 120 1.48 13.27 13.47
N GLU A 121 0.95 14.41 13.91
CA GLU A 121 1.74 15.64 14.12
C GLU A 121 2.85 15.46 15.19
N ASN A 122 2.64 14.59 16.19
CA ASN A 122 3.65 14.30 17.23
C ASN A 122 4.66 13.21 16.80
N LEU A 123 4.33 12.44 15.76
CA LEU A 123 5.15 11.31 15.28
C LEU A 123 6.14 11.74 14.18
N PHE A 124 5.77 12.75 13.40
CA PHE A 124 6.52 13.22 12.23
C PHE A 124 7.00 14.66 12.39
N THR A 125 7.94 14.86 13.31
CA THR A 125 8.66 16.12 13.48
C THR A 125 10.11 15.98 13.00
N GLY A 126 10.61 16.99 12.29
CA GLY A 126 12.00 17.05 11.81
C GLY A 126 12.37 15.89 10.88
N TYR A 127 13.43 15.15 11.24
CA TYR A 127 14.07 14.12 10.40
C TYR A 127 13.14 12.93 10.07
N ASN A 128 12.12 12.70 10.91
CA ASN A 128 11.17 11.60 10.77
C ASN A 128 10.34 11.69 9.49
N VAL A 129 10.07 12.92 9.01
CA VAL A 129 9.33 13.18 7.77
C VAL A 129 10.06 12.59 6.56
N VAL A 130 11.37 12.85 6.47
CA VAL A 130 12.23 12.35 5.40
C VAL A 130 12.28 10.82 5.42
N VAL A 131 12.36 10.22 6.61
CA VAL A 131 12.36 8.76 6.76
C VAL A 131 11.04 8.14 6.27
N ALA A 132 9.88 8.71 6.62
CA ALA A 132 8.60 8.22 6.08
C ALA A 132 8.52 8.33 4.56
N ASP A 133 9.03 9.41 3.97
CA ASP A 133 8.98 9.60 2.52
C ASP A 133 9.85 8.57 1.79
N ILE A 134 11.04 8.27 2.33
CA ILE A 134 11.91 7.19 1.81
C ILE A 134 11.18 5.85 1.89
N PHE A 135 10.64 5.50 3.06
CA PHE A 135 9.96 4.21 3.23
C PHE A 135 8.67 4.11 2.42
N GLY A 136 7.88 5.19 2.34
CA GLY A 136 6.68 5.28 1.52
C GLY A 136 7.01 5.07 0.03
N THR A 137 8.10 5.67 -0.43
CA THR A 137 8.58 5.51 -1.81
C THR A 137 9.05 4.09 -2.09
N LEU A 138 9.79 3.47 -1.16
CA LEU A 138 10.21 2.07 -1.29
C LEU A 138 9.01 1.12 -1.33
N MET A 139 8.03 1.33 -0.44
CA MET A 139 6.77 0.56 -0.41
C MET A 139 6.04 0.70 -1.74
N PHE A 140 5.93 1.92 -2.25
CA PHE A 140 5.30 2.19 -3.53
C PHE A 140 5.97 1.44 -4.69
N ILE A 141 7.29 1.55 -4.83
CA ILE A 141 8.06 0.89 -5.91
C ILE A 141 7.91 -0.63 -5.82
N ASN A 142 8.02 -1.22 -4.63
CA ASN A 142 7.87 -2.65 -4.44
C ASN A 142 6.46 -3.12 -4.82
N LEU A 143 5.42 -2.41 -4.34
CA LEU A 143 4.04 -2.73 -4.69
C LEU A 143 3.79 -2.62 -6.20
N TRP A 144 4.31 -1.57 -6.84
CA TRP A 144 4.18 -1.37 -8.27
C TRP A 144 4.79 -2.53 -9.07
N MET A 145 5.99 -2.97 -8.68
CA MET A 145 6.64 -4.14 -9.28
C MET A 145 5.83 -5.41 -9.05
N ALA A 146 5.32 -5.63 -7.82
CA ALA A 146 4.52 -6.80 -7.48
C ALA A 146 3.22 -6.85 -8.28
N ILE A 147 2.47 -5.75 -8.36
CA ILE A 147 1.25 -5.62 -9.17
C ILE A 147 1.56 -5.90 -10.64
N SER A 148 2.62 -5.30 -11.19
CA SER A 148 2.97 -5.46 -12.59
C SER A 148 3.30 -6.92 -12.94
N ARG A 149 4.03 -7.61 -12.06
CA ARG A 149 4.32 -9.05 -12.21
C ARG A 149 3.04 -9.89 -12.16
N VAL A 150 2.15 -9.64 -11.20
CA VAL A 150 0.88 -10.37 -11.07
C VAL A 150 -0.01 -10.14 -12.30
N LEU A 151 -0.10 -8.91 -12.80
CA LEU A 151 -0.90 -8.59 -14.00
C LEU A 151 -0.39 -9.31 -15.26
N VAL A 152 0.93 -9.34 -15.47
CA VAL A 152 1.53 -10.06 -16.62
C VAL A 152 1.18 -11.56 -16.57
N GLN A 153 1.23 -12.17 -15.38
CA GLN A 153 0.89 -13.59 -15.23
C GLN A 153 -0.57 -13.90 -15.48
N ILE A 154 -1.48 -13.05 -15.00
CA ILE A 154 -2.92 -13.21 -15.22
C ILE A 154 -3.25 -13.06 -16.72
N LYS A 155 -2.47 -12.27 -17.48
CA LYS A 155 -2.65 -12.10 -18.94
C LYS A 155 -2.09 -13.27 -19.76
N ASN A 156 -0.98 -13.86 -19.33
CA ASN A 156 -0.34 -14.98 -20.04
C ASN A 156 -1.01 -16.35 -19.78
N LYS A 157 -1.91 -16.43 -18.79
CA LYS A 157 -2.77 -17.61 -18.50
C LYS A 157 -4.21 -17.33 -18.92
#